data_AF-A0A851GFH2-F1
#
_entry.id   AF-A0A851GFH2-F1
#
_cell.length_a   1.000
_cell.length_b   1.000
_cell.length_c   1.000
_cell.angle_alpha   90.00
_cell.angle_beta   90.00
_cell.angle_gamma   90.00
#
_symmetry.space_group_name_H-M   'P 1'
#
loop_
_entity.id
_entity.type
_entity.pdbx_description
1 polymer ?
#
loop_
_entity_poly.entity_id
_entity_poly.type
_entity_poly.pdbx_seq_one_letter_code
_entity_poly.pdbx_strand_id
1 'polypeptide(L)'
;MTTHKLRYTMWCVFGMLSLPLAADTIKLKSGTEYKGKILSEDDTSYLIEIKHSASIKDERRIPKDQILEITKDSKDNKDFQSIKSMIPVPDLLEGPAYAKRIERAETFLKKHPKSSHKKEVQTILETLKKEQQLISSGGIKLSGHLISAEDIKTNAYDIQARILSEKIKKRAKSGQYPQALRLWEKLQNQYAHSAAYQDGISWIPRVLRAHQSELQQHLDTLDARLKKQQKVLESLADSDRDRAEKLITEKKNRYEATIDREQNELKSQWLTINPFHEQALQYNLRSVESELRSLESKPASSIRLAGPDLRSAWTALAGGKLSDAERHLQAALSLKIDKQYTDPIKAELEQKKAEQAEAKAAEEQAQREAEELAAKEKAAQEAEEKNKGKKGKKKKTKKTPPNEEA
;
A
#
# COMPACT_ATOMS: atom_id res chain seq x y z
N MET A 1 45.17 -26.04 -53.50
CA MET A 1 45.27 -26.77 -52.21
C MET A 1 44.28 -26.14 -51.24
N THR A 2 43.36 -26.99 -50.80
CA THR A 2 42.10 -26.73 -50.10
C THR A 2 42.32 -26.37 -48.64
N THR A 3 41.76 -25.25 -48.18
CA THR A 3 41.62 -24.94 -46.74
C THR A 3 40.14 -24.76 -46.41
N HIS A 4 39.53 -25.85 -45.91
CA HIS A 4 38.18 -25.81 -45.32
C HIS A 4 38.26 -25.19 -43.92
N LYS A 5 37.61 -24.04 -43.70
CA LYS A 5 37.24 -23.57 -42.35
C LYS A 5 35.79 -23.97 -42.07
N LEU A 6 35.63 -24.79 -41.03
CA LEU A 6 34.38 -25.27 -40.47
C LEU A 6 33.47 -24.09 -40.08
N ARG A 7 32.22 -24.13 -40.57
CA ARG A 7 31.10 -23.32 -40.08
C ARG A 7 30.47 -24.05 -38.90
N TYR A 8 30.46 -23.43 -37.72
CA TYR A 8 29.69 -23.89 -36.56
C TYR A 8 28.22 -23.49 -36.74
N THR A 9 27.37 -24.46 -37.04
CA THR A 9 25.91 -24.33 -36.97
C THR A 9 25.48 -24.57 -35.53
N MET A 10 25.20 -23.50 -34.79
CA MET A 10 24.62 -23.56 -33.44
C MET A 10 23.11 -23.82 -33.58
N TRP A 11 22.72 -25.08 -33.42
CA TRP A 11 21.32 -25.49 -33.28
C TRP A 11 20.84 -25.14 -31.87
N CYS A 12 19.97 -24.13 -31.76
CA CYS A 12 19.20 -23.87 -30.54
C CYS A 12 18.21 -25.02 -30.33
N VAL A 13 18.56 -25.97 -29.47
CA VAL A 13 17.61 -26.92 -28.89
C VAL A 13 16.64 -26.12 -28.03
N PHE A 14 15.44 -25.91 -28.56
CA PHE A 14 14.29 -25.41 -27.83
C PHE A 14 13.90 -26.51 -26.83
N GLY A 15 14.48 -26.46 -25.63
CA GLY A 15 14.05 -27.28 -24.50
C GLY A 15 12.62 -26.89 -24.15
N MET A 16 11.64 -27.62 -24.69
CA MET A 16 10.29 -27.64 -24.15
C MET A 16 10.40 -27.95 -22.66
N LEU A 17 10.19 -26.92 -21.85
CA LEU A 17 10.00 -27.05 -20.42
C LEU A 17 8.69 -27.83 -20.23
N SER A 18 8.78 -29.15 -20.22
CA SER A 18 7.68 -30.03 -19.84
C SER A 18 7.37 -29.74 -18.39
N LEU A 19 6.31 -28.95 -18.16
CA LEU A 19 5.69 -28.80 -16.85
C LEU A 19 5.47 -30.21 -16.29
N PRO A 20 5.96 -30.55 -15.08
CA PRO A 20 5.74 -31.86 -14.51
C PRO A 20 4.23 -32.06 -14.36
N LEU A 21 3.69 -32.98 -15.17
CA LEU A 21 2.33 -33.47 -15.00
C LEU A 21 2.30 -34.14 -13.64
N ALA A 22 1.54 -33.55 -12.73
CA ALA A 22 1.55 -33.95 -11.33
C ALA A 22 1.18 -35.44 -11.18
N ALA A 23 2.01 -36.16 -10.41
CA ALA A 23 2.04 -37.63 -10.31
C ALA A 23 2.34 -38.06 -8.86
N ASP A 24 1.76 -39.17 -8.41
CA ASP A 24 2.06 -39.78 -7.11
C ASP A 24 3.54 -40.22 -7.07
N THR A 25 4.15 -40.14 -5.90
CA THR A 25 5.53 -40.60 -5.68
C THR A 25 5.53 -41.74 -4.67
N ILE A 26 6.13 -42.87 -5.04
CA ILE A 26 6.39 -43.99 -4.13
C ILE A 26 7.89 -44.08 -3.91
N LYS A 27 8.32 -43.89 -2.66
CA LYS A 27 9.71 -44.05 -2.23
C LYS A 27 9.89 -45.40 -1.57
N LEU A 28 10.83 -46.19 -2.07
CA LEU A 28 11.18 -47.49 -1.51
C LEU A 28 12.19 -47.37 -0.37
N LYS A 29 12.24 -48.39 0.49
CA LYS A 29 13.26 -48.55 1.54
C LYS A 29 14.68 -48.64 0.97
N SER A 30 14.82 -49.07 -0.29
CA SER A 30 16.08 -49.06 -1.04
C SER A 30 16.56 -47.66 -1.45
N GLY A 31 15.72 -46.63 -1.29
CA GLY A 31 15.98 -45.27 -1.76
C GLY A 31 15.49 -44.98 -3.19
N THR A 32 14.97 -45.97 -3.91
CA THR A 32 14.41 -45.78 -5.26
C THR A 32 13.08 -45.03 -5.21
N GLU A 33 12.87 -44.04 -6.08
CA GLU A 33 11.63 -43.25 -6.18
C GLU A 33 10.93 -43.47 -7.54
N TYR A 34 9.65 -43.84 -7.49
CA TYR A 34 8.79 -43.93 -8.68
C TYR A 34 7.80 -42.78 -8.71
N LYS A 35 7.73 -42.08 -9.84
CA LYS A 35 6.77 -40.98 -10.09
C LYS A 35 5.76 -41.42 -11.14
N GLY A 36 4.49 -41.53 -10.77
CA GLY A 36 3.43 -42.05 -11.62
C GLY A 36 2.05 -41.97 -10.98
N LYS A 37 0.98 -42.38 -11.66
CA LYS A 37 -0.37 -42.39 -11.08
C LYS A 37 -0.65 -43.78 -10.48
N ILE A 38 -1.02 -43.86 -9.21
CA ILE A 38 -1.46 -45.11 -8.61
C ILE A 38 -2.81 -45.50 -9.21
N LEU A 39 -2.86 -46.64 -9.90
CA LEU A 39 -4.03 -47.17 -10.59
C LEU A 39 -4.92 -47.99 -9.65
N SER A 40 -4.31 -48.81 -8.79
CA SER A 40 -5.03 -49.67 -7.86
C SER A 40 -4.15 -50.06 -6.67
N GLU A 41 -4.81 -50.51 -5.59
CA GLU A 41 -4.22 -50.98 -4.35
C GLU A 41 -4.87 -52.33 -4.00
N ASP A 42 -4.05 -53.35 -3.75
CA ASP A 42 -4.49 -54.63 -3.17
C ASP A 42 -3.86 -54.85 -1.79
N ASP A 43 -4.17 -55.97 -1.14
CA ASP A 43 -3.71 -56.26 0.23
C ASP A 43 -2.18 -56.30 0.36
N THR A 44 -1.45 -56.52 -0.74
CA THR A 44 0.00 -56.77 -0.73
C THR A 44 0.82 -55.77 -1.53
N SER A 45 0.22 -54.97 -2.41
CA SER A 45 0.93 -54.17 -3.40
C SER A 45 0.13 -52.97 -3.94
N TYR A 46 0.85 -52.02 -4.56
CA TYR A 46 0.31 -50.92 -5.35
C TYR A 46 0.64 -51.10 -6.83
N LEU A 47 -0.29 -50.79 -7.73
CA LEU A 47 -0.03 -50.69 -9.17
C LEU A 47 0.11 -49.21 -9.55
N ILE A 48 1.24 -48.83 -10.16
CA ILE A 48 1.53 -47.43 -10.56
C ILE A 48 1.75 -47.32 -12.07
N GLU A 49 1.09 -46.36 -12.72
CA GLU A 49 1.31 -45.96 -14.12
C GLU A 49 2.42 -44.89 -14.18
N ILE A 50 3.59 -45.24 -14.67
CA ILE A 50 4.73 -44.35 -14.89
C ILE A 50 4.70 -43.87 -16.34
N LYS A 51 4.74 -42.54 -16.57
CA LYS A 51 4.78 -41.97 -17.93
C LYS A 51 6.21 -41.64 -18.32
N HIS A 52 6.70 -42.25 -19.40
CA HIS A 52 8.00 -41.93 -19.99
C HIS A 52 7.90 -40.84 -21.08
N SER A 53 6.75 -40.74 -21.75
CA SER A 53 6.43 -39.67 -22.71
C SER A 53 4.90 -39.50 -22.81
N ALA A 54 4.41 -38.57 -23.64
CA ALA A 54 2.97 -38.38 -23.82
C ALA A 54 2.24 -39.65 -24.35
N SER A 55 2.96 -40.52 -25.07
CA SER A 55 2.43 -41.75 -25.67
C SER A 55 2.92 -43.04 -25.01
N ILE A 56 3.98 -43.01 -24.20
CA ILE A 56 4.58 -44.20 -23.59
C ILE A 56 4.26 -44.23 -22.08
N LYS A 57 3.53 -45.27 -21.68
CA LYS A 57 3.13 -45.57 -20.30
C LYS A 57 3.67 -46.94 -19.91
N ASP A 58 4.16 -47.05 -18.68
CA ASP A 58 4.60 -48.30 -18.05
C ASP A 58 3.77 -48.54 -16.79
N GLU A 59 3.44 -49.79 -16.48
CA GLU A 59 2.70 -50.16 -15.28
C GLU A 59 3.56 -51.04 -14.38
N ARG A 60 3.77 -50.61 -13.14
CA ARG A 60 4.63 -51.30 -12.19
C ARG A 60 3.89 -51.68 -10.93
N ARG A 61 4.01 -52.95 -10.54
CA ARG A 61 3.51 -53.43 -9.23
C ARG A 61 4.61 -53.30 -8.19
N ILE A 62 4.31 -52.62 -7.08
CA ILE A 62 5.25 -52.36 -5.98
C ILE A 62 4.69 -52.99 -4.69
N PRO A 63 5.39 -53.97 -4.09
CA PRO A 63 5.02 -54.56 -2.81
C PRO A 63 5.03 -53.55 -1.65
N LYS A 64 4.03 -53.63 -0.76
CA LYS A 64 3.85 -52.68 0.37
C LYS A 64 4.99 -52.74 1.39
N ASP A 65 5.59 -53.90 1.60
CA ASP A 65 6.70 -54.14 2.52
C ASP A 65 7.99 -53.41 2.11
N GLN A 66 8.14 -53.11 0.83
CA GLN A 66 9.29 -52.40 0.26
C GLN A 66 9.12 -50.88 0.26
N ILE A 67 7.92 -50.39 0.54
CA ILE A 67 7.61 -48.95 0.52
C ILE A 67 8.05 -48.31 1.83
N LEU A 68 8.76 -47.20 1.71
CA LEU A 68 9.12 -46.32 2.80
C LEU A 68 8.06 -45.23 2.98
N GLU A 69 7.66 -44.59 1.88
CA GLU A 69 6.72 -43.46 1.90
C GLU A 69 5.94 -43.39 0.58
N ILE A 70 4.66 -43.02 0.65
CA ILE A 70 3.82 -42.71 -0.51
C ILE A 70 3.33 -41.27 -0.40
N THR A 71 3.70 -40.45 -1.36
CA THR A 71 3.17 -39.10 -1.53
C THR A 71 2.20 -39.10 -2.70
N LYS A 72 0.90 -39.22 -2.43
CA LYS A 72 -0.12 -39.10 -3.49
C LYS A 72 -0.19 -37.66 -3.98
N ASP A 73 -0.17 -37.43 -5.30
CA ASP A 73 -0.60 -36.19 -5.94
C ASP A 73 -2.13 -36.11 -5.86
N SER A 74 -2.60 -35.92 -4.64
CA SER A 74 -4.01 -35.85 -4.35
C SER A 74 -4.56 -34.49 -4.78
N LYS A 75 -5.83 -34.47 -5.18
CA LYS A 75 -6.51 -33.24 -5.66
C LYS A 75 -6.45 -32.09 -4.64
N ASP A 76 -6.39 -32.41 -3.36
CA ASP A 76 -6.15 -31.47 -2.28
C ASP A 76 -4.74 -30.87 -2.30
N ASN A 77 -3.68 -31.55 -2.76
CA ASN A 77 -2.36 -30.91 -2.94
C ASN A 77 -2.43 -29.77 -3.98
N LYS A 78 -3.05 -30.01 -5.13
CA LYS A 78 -3.23 -28.98 -6.17
C LYS A 78 -4.09 -27.83 -5.68
N ASP A 79 -5.24 -28.15 -5.08
CA ASP A 79 -6.13 -27.13 -4.52
C ASP A 79 -5.39 -26.34 -3.42
N PHE A 80 -4.59 -27.01 -2.58
CA PHE A 80 -3.81 -26.39 -1.52
C PHE A 80 -2.73 -25.44 -2.05
N GLN A 81 -2.00 -25.79 -3.11
CA GLN A 81 -1.02 -24.87 -3.72
C GLN A 81 -1.66 -23.57 -4.20
N SER A 82 -2.89 -23.64 -4.72
CA SER A 82 -3.66 -22.45 -5.07
C SER A 82 -3.97 -21.58 -3.85
N ILE A 83 -4.27 -22.19 -2.70
CA ILE A 83 -4.52 -21.48 -1.44
C ILE A 83 -3.23 -20.89 -0.87
N LYS A 84 -2.14 -21.65 -0.89
CA LYS A 84 -0.82 -21.23 -0.41
C LYS A 84 -0.31 -20.00 -1.16
N SER A 85 -0.54 -19.94 -2.47
CA SER A 85 -0.17 -18.77 -3.30
C SER A 85 -0.92 -17.47 -2.93
N MET A 86 -1.97 -17.55 -2.10
CA MET A 86 -2.68 -16.37 -1.63
C MET A 86 -1.93 -15.59 -0.54
N ILE A 87 -0.86 -16.16 0.03
CA ILE A 87 0.00 -15.51 1.02
C ILE A 87 1.45 -15.44 0.49
N PRO A 88 2.19 -14.33 0.69
CA PRO A 88 1.75 -13.09 1.33
C PRO A 88 0.68 -12.36 0.50
N VAL A 89 -0.31 -11.80 1.20
CA VAL A 89 -1.33 -10.98 0.55
C VAL A 89 -0.65 -9.73 -0.02
N PRO A 90 -0.87 -9.39 -1.30
CA PRO A 90 -0.26 -8.22 -1.92
C PRO A 90 -0.73 -6.93 -1.24
N ASP A 91 0.12 -5.91 -1.26
CA ASP A 91 -0.21 -4.59 -0.76
C ASP A 91 -1.40 -3.96 -1.50
N LEU A 92 -2.15 -3.13 -0.78
CA LEU A 92 -3.30 -2.38 -1.27
C LEU A 92 -4.42 -3.27 -1.85
N LEU A 93 -4.53 -4.51 -1.36
CA LEU A 93 -5.66 -5.36 -1.68
C LEU A 93 -6.95 -4.80 -1.04
N GLU A 94 -8.03 -4.72 -1.81
CA GLU A 94 -9.33 -4.20 -1.35
C GLU A 94 -10.21 -5.29 -0.73
N GLY A 95 -11.15 -4.89 0.13
CA GLY A 95 -12.05 -5.79 0.88
C GLY A 95 -12.73 -6.89 0.05
N PRO A 96 -13.32 -6.60 -1.13
CA PRO A 96 -13.94 -7.63 -1.97
C PRO A 96 -12.96 -8.72 -2.44
N ALA A 97 -11.69 -8.38 -2.63
CA ALA A 97 -10.68 -9.34 -3.02
C ALA A 97 -10.21 -10.21 -1.85
N TYR A 98 -10.30 -9.72 -0.60
CA TYR A 98 -10.14 -10.57 0.59
C TYR A 98 -11.28 -11.59 0.71
N ALA A 99 -12.54 -11.16 0.51
CA ALA A 99 -13.69 -12.05 0.58
C ALA A 99 -13.53 -13.26 -0.36
N LYS A 100 -13.09 -13.02 -1.60
CA LYS A 100 -12.80 -14.09 -2.57
C LYS A 100 -11.69 -15.05 -2.11
N ARG A 101 -10.65 -14.55 -1.43
CA ARG A 101 -9.57 -15.41 -0.90
C ARG A 101 -10.05 -16.25 0.27
N ILE A 102 -10.84 -15.65 1.17
CA ILE A 102 -11.47 -16.31 2.31
C ILE A 102 -12.39 -17.44 1.82
N GLU A 103 -13.27 -17.15 0.86
CA GLU A 103 -14.18 -18.13 0.28
C GLU A 103 -13.44 -19.34 -0.31
N ARG A 104 -12.32 -19.11 -0.99
CA ARG A 104 -11.47 -20.19 -1.52
C ARG A 104 -10.90 -21.07 -0.42
N ALA A 105 -10.37 -20.48 0.65
CA ALA A 105 -9.84 -21.21 1.80
C ALA A 105 -10.94 -22.00 2.53
N GLU A 106 -12.13 -21.40 2.73
CA GLU A 106 -13.28 -22.09 3.32
C GLU A 106 -13.79 -23.25 2.44
N THR A 107 -13.80 -23.05 1.12
CA THR A 107 -14.17 -24.09 0.15
C THR A 107 -13.20 -25.26 0.20
N PHE A 108 -11.89 -25.00 0.34
CA PHE A 108 -10.90 -26.05 0.53
C PHE A 108 -11.20 -26.88 1.79
N LEU A 109 -11.45 -26.24 2.93
CA LEU A 109 -11.74 -26.92 4.19
C LEU A 109 -13.02 -27.75 4.14
N LYS A 110 -14.04 -27.29 3.41
CA LYS A 110 -15.29 -28.04 3.18
C LYS A 110 -15.08 -29.24 2.24
N LYS A 111 -14.34 -29.05 1.16
CA LYS A 111 -14.10 -30.06 0.12
C LYS A 111 -13.13 -31.15 0.57
N HIS A 112 -12.16 -30.80 1.41
CA HIS A 112 -11.07 -31.69 1.85
C HIS A 112 -10.94 -31.75 3.39
N PRO A 113 -11.98 -32.20 4.12
CA PRO A 113 -12.03 -32.14 5.59
C PRO A 113 -10.99 -33.01 6.31
N LYS A 114 -10.41 -33.99 5.61
CA LYS A 114 -9.38 -34.92 6.09
C LYS A 114 -7.98 -34.65 5.48
N SER A 115 -7.79 -33.55 4.75
CA SER A 115 -6.49 -33.22 4.14
C SER A 115 -5.41 -33.00 5.21
N SER A 116 -4.18 -33.43 4.90
CA SER A 116 -2.99 -33.09 5.70
C SER A 116 -2.76 -31.58 5.79
N HIS A 117 -3.22 -30.81 4.80
CA HIS A 117 -3.04 -29.35 4.72
C HIS A 117 -4.09 -28.55 5.50
N LYS A 118 -5.05 -29.23 6.14
CA LYS A 118 -6.16 -28.57 6.85
C LYS A 118 -5.68 -27.51 7.84
N LYS A 119 -4.65 -27.82 8.64
CA LYS A 119 -4.10 -26.90 9.65
C LYS A 119 -3.48 -25.67 8.99
N GLU A 120 -2.69 -25.85 7.93
CA GLU A 120 -2.06 -24.73 7.22
C GLU A 120 -3.11 -23.84 6.54
N VAL A 121 -4.15 -24.43 5.96
CA VAL A 121 -5.27 -23.66 5.37
C VAL A 121 -6.08 -22.92 6.44
N GLN A 122 -6.25 -23.48 7.64
CA GLN A 122 -6.86 -22.76 8.76
C GLN A 122 -6.03 -21.54 9.16
N THR A 123 -4.71 -21.67 9.26
CA THR A 123 -3.81 -20.53 9.53
C THR A 123 -3.88 -19.46 8.44
N ILE A 124 -3.94 -19.86 7.16
CA ILE A 124 -4.14 -18.94 6.03
C ILE A 124 -5.48 -18.21 6.17
N LEU A 125 -6.56 -18.94 6.48
CA LEU A 125 -7.89 -18.38 6.67
C LEU A 125 -7.94 -17.37 7.82
N GLU A 126 -7.35 -17.69 8.97
CA GLU A 126 -7.25 -16.79 10.12
C GLU A 126 -6.47 -15.52 9.77
N THR A 127 -5.35 -15.65 9.07
CA THR A 127 -4.56 -14.51 8.60
C THR A 127 -5.39 -13.62 7.68
N LEU A 128 -6.07 -14.21 6.68
CA LEU A 128 -6.92 -13.47 5.76
C LEU A 128 -8.09 -12.75 6.45
N LYS A 129 -8.72 -13.39 7.45
CA LYS A 129 -9.81 -12.79 8.24
C LYS A 129 -9.31 -11.63 9.11
N LYS A 130 -8.16 -11.79 9.76
CA LYS A 130 -7.54 -10.73 10.57
C LYS A 130 -7.15 -9.53 9.71
N GLU A 131 -6.52 -9.76 8.55
CA GLU A 131 -6.20 -8.71 7.60
C GLU A 131 -7.48 -8.02 7.09
N GLN A 132 -8.49 -8.80 6.68
CA GLN A 132 -9.78 -8.25 6.20
C GLN A 132 -10.45 -7.35 7.23
N GLN A 133 -10.49 -7.75 8.51
CA GLN A 133 -11.11 -6.95 9.57
C GLN A 133 -10.49 -5.56 9.66
N LEU A 134 -9.15 -5.47 9.62
CA LEU A 134 -8.44 -4.20 9.65
C LEU A 134 -8.71 -3.35 8.40
N ILE A 135 -8.76 -3.98 7.22
CA ILE A 135 -9.09 -3.30 5.96
C ILE A 135 -10.54 -2.78 5.99
N SER A 136 -11.47 -3.57 6.52
CA SER A 136 -12.87 -3.19 6.67
C SER A 136 -13.08 -2.03 7.65
N SER A 137 -12.20 -1.87 8.65
CA SER A 137 -12.19 -0.70 9.54
C SER A 137 -11.49 0.54 8.94
N GLY A 138 -11.12 0.51 7.65
CA GLY A 138 -10.46 1.64 6.98
C GLY A 138 -8.94 1.62 7.03
N GLY A 139 -8.32 0.53 7.50
CA GLY A 139 -6.87 0.33 7.42
C GLY A 139 -6.41 -0.13 6.03
N ILE A 140 -5.10 -0.21 5.84
CA ILE A 140 -4.48 -0.67 4.58
C ILE A 140 -3.32 -1.62 4.85
N LYS A 141 -3.00 -2.46 3.87
CA LYS A 141 -1.72 -3.18 3.82
C LYS A 141 -0.75 -2.46 2.88
N LEU A 142 0.40 -2.05 3.38
CA LEU A 142 1.38 -1.28 2.64
C LEU A 142 2.81 -1.64 3.04
N SER A 143 3.65 -1.94 2.06
CA SER A 143 5.01 -2.43 2.25
C SER A 143 5.08 -3.70 3.12
N GLY A 144 4.09 -4.59 3.00
CA GLY A 144 4.00 -5.81 3.81
C GLY A 144 3.46 -5.63 5.23
N HIS A 145 3.17 -4.39 5.65
CA HIS A 145 2.66 -4.09 6.99
C HIS A 145 1.18 -3.68 6.96
N LEU A 146 0.44 -4.04 8.00
CA LEU A 146 -0.92 -3.53 8.21
C LEU A 146 -0.84 -2.20 8.93
N ILE A 147 -1.54 -1.20 8.42
CA ILE A 147 -1.62 0.16 8.94
C ILE A 147 -3.07 0.43 9.31
N SER A 148 -3.33 0.77 10.56
CA SER A 148 -4.69 1.03 11.05
C SER A 148 -5.28 2.34 10.49
N ALA A 149 -6.59 2.52 10.56
CA ALA A 149 -7.23 3.77 10.15
C ALA A 149 -6.73 4.99 10.96
N GLU A 150 -6.44 4.79 12.24
CA GLU A 150 -5.91 5.86 13.10
C GLU A 150 -4.47 6.25 12.72
N ASP A 151 -3.63 5.25 12.43
CA ASP A 151 -2.27 5.51 11.92
C ASP A 151 -2.31 6.22 10.55
N ILE A 152 -3.31 5.89 9.72
CA ILE A 152 -3.55 6.60 8.45
C ILE A 152 -3.92 8.06 8.72
N LYS A 153 -4.84 8.32 9.65
CA LYS A 153 -5.27 9.68 9.98
C LYS A 153 -4.11 10.54 10.48
N THR A 154 -3.32 10.00 11.42
CA THR A 154 -2.22 10.75 12.06
C THR A 154 -0.98 10.88 11.17
N ASN A 155 -0.85 10.07 10.12
CA ASN A 155 0.29 10.08 9.20
C ASN A 155 -0.10 10.10 7.71
N ALA A 156 -1.23 10.74 7.38
CA ALA A 156 -1.83 10.68 6.05
C ALA A 156 -0.87 11.11 4.93
N TYR A 157 -0.07 12.15 5.17
CA TYR A 157 0.88 12.69 4.20
C TYR A 157 1.92 11.65 3.75
N ASP A 158 2.67 11.06 4.69
CA ASP A 158 3.69 10.05 4.36
C ASP A 158 3.05 8.76 3.83
N ILE A 159 1.87 8.37 4.34
CA ILE A 159 1.20 7.15 3.88
C ILE A 159 0.74 7.29 2.43
N GLN A 160 0.14 8.42 2.05
CA GLN A 160 -0.27 8.66 0.67
C GLN A 160 0.95 8.75 -0.27
N ALA A 161 2.05 9.35 0.19
CA ALA A 161 3.32 9.35 -0.53
C ALA A 161 3.87 7.92 -0.74
N ARG A 162 3.82 7.08 0.29
CA ARG A 162 4.24 5.67 0.22
C ARG A 162 3.34 4.86 -0.73
N ILE A 163 2.03 5.10 -0.73
CA ILE A 163 1.10 4.48 -1.70
C ILE A 163 1.51 4.82 -3.14
N LEU A 164 1.83 6.09 -3.41
CA LEU A 164 2.33 6.49 -4.73
C LEU A 164 3.65 5.80 -5.06
N SER A 165 4.61 5.74 -4.12
CA SER A 165 5.89 5.05 -4.30
C SER A 165 5.71 3.58 -4.69
N GLU A 166 4.82 2.84 -4.01
CA GLU A 166 4.54 1.44 -4.38
C GLU A 166 3.86 1.32 -5.76
N LYS A 167 2.98 2.25 -6.12
CA LYS A 167 2.40 2.30 -7.46
C LYS A 167 3.47 2.57 -8.53
N ILE A 168 4.42 3.47 -8.29
CA ILE A 168 5.55 3.75 -9.20
C ILE A 168 6.36 2.47 -9.41
N LYS A 169 6.79 1.82 -8.32
CA LYS A 169 7.58 0.57 -8.38
C LYS A 169 6.83 -0.53 -9.14
N LYS A 170 5.52 -0.68 -8.92
CA LYS A 170 4.69 -1.66 -9.64
C LYS A 170 4.65 -1.37 -11.14
N ARG A 171 4.41 -0.12 -11.54
CA ARG A 171 4.37 0.28 -12.95
C ARG A 171 5.73 0.10 -13.62
N ALA A 172 6.82 0.51 -12.97
CA ALA A 172 8.18 0.33 -13.45
C ALA A 172 8.53 -1.15 -13.65
N LYS A 173 8.17 -2.03 -12.69
CA LYS A 173 8.36 -3.48 -12.83
C LYS A 173 7.57 -4.09 -14.00
N SER A 174 6.44 -3.50 -14.37
CA SER A 174 5.65 -3.90 -15.55
C SER A 174 6.15 -3.30 -16.88
N GLY A 175 7.28 -2.58 -16.89
CA GLY A 175 7.77 -1.87 -18.08
C GLY A 175 6.92 -0.66 -18.48
N GLN A 176 5.99 -0.23 -17.62
CA GLN A 176 5.09 0.91 -17.88
C GLN A 176 5.77 2.20 -17.41
N TYR A 177 6.90 2.54 -18.02
CA TYR A 177 7.75 3.63 -17.56
C TYR A 177 7.10 5.01 -17.62
N PRO A 178 6.42 5.44 -18.71
CA PRO A 178 5.75 6.74 -18.71
C PRO A 178 4.71 6.87 -17.58
N GLN A 179 3.93 5.81 -17.31
CA GLN A 179 2.95 5.79 -16.24
C GLN A 179 3.61 5.80 -14.86
N ALA A 180 4.75 5.13 -14.69
CA ALA A 180 5.54 5.18 -13.47
C ALA A 180 6.10 6.60 -13.23
N LEU A 181 6.62 7.24 -14.27
CA LEU A 181 7.24 8.56 -14.18
C LEU A 181 6.21 9.70 -13.98
N ARG A 182 5.00 9.58 -14.52
CA ARG A 182 3.89 10.49 -14.16
C ARG A 182 3.51 10.41 -12.68
N LEU A 183 3.55 9.22 -12.10
CA LEU A 183 3.32 9.05 -10.66
C LEU A 183 4.50 9.61 -9.85
N TRP A 184 5.72 9.52 -10.36
CA TRP A 184 6.90 10.18 -9.79
C TRP A 184 6.77 11.71 -9.81
N GLU A 185 6.35 12.29 -10.93
CA GLU A 185 6.04 13.72 -11.04
C GLU A 185 4.99 14.15 -10.02
N LYS A 186 3.94 13.34 -9.83
CA LYS A 186 2.95 13.59 -8.76
C LYS A 186 3.56 13.52 -7.36
N LEU A 187 4.44 12.55 -7.11
CA LEU A 187 5.15 12.42 -5.83
C LEU A 187 6.05 13.64 -5.56
N GLN A 188 6.77 14.12 -6.57
CA GLN A 188 7.57 15.34 -6.51
C GLN A 188 6.73 16.57 -6.18
N ASN A 189 5.64 16.77 -6.91
CA ASN A 189 4.88 18.01 -6.83
C ASN A 189 4.02 18.09 -5.55
N GLN A 190 3.51 16.95 -5.07
CA GLN A 190 2.58 16.93 -3.93
C GLN A 190 3.23 16.48 -2.63
N TYR A 191 4.32 15.70 -2.71
CA TYR A 191 4.92 15.02 -1.57
C TYR A 191 6.44 15.22 -1.46
N ALA A 192 6.94 16.39 -1.91
CA ALA A 192 8.36 16.76 -1.86
C ALA A 192 9.01 16.64 -0.46
N HIS A 193 8.22 16.70 0.61
CA HIS A 193 8.67 16.64 2.00
C HIS A 193 8.35 15.30 2.67
N SER A 194 8.06 14.26 1.89
CA SER A 194 7.76 12.92 2.40
C SER A 194 9.00 12.03 2.45
N ALA A 195 9.00 11.05 3.37
CA ALA A 195 10.04 10.04 3.40
C ALA A 195 10.08 9.22 2.10
N ALA A 196 8.92 8.95 1.50
CA ALA A 196 8.82 8.20 0.25
C ALA A 196 9.48 8.90 -0.94
N TYR A 197 9.40 10.24 -1.00
CA TYR A 197 10.10 11.03 -2.01
C TYR A 197 11.60 11.05 -1.77
N GLN A 198 12.03 11.25 -0.52
CA GLN A 198 13.43 11.20 -0.12
C GLN A 198 14.08 9.87 -0.49
N ASP A 199 13.45 8.75 -0.14
CA ASP A 199 13.88 7.40 -0.53
C ASP A 199 13.90 7.23 -2.05
N GLY A 200 12.87 7.80 -2.71
CA GLY A 200 12.67 7.91 -4.14
C GLY A 200 13.92 8.25 -4.93
N ILE A 201 14.63 9.29 -4.49
CA ILE A 201 15.82 9.85 -5.15
C ILE A 201 16.90 8.78 -5.38
N SER A 202 17.02 7.80 -4.48
CA SER A 202 18.04 6.75 -4.60
C SER A 202 17.74 5.72 -5.70
N TRP A 203 16.47 5.41 -5.98
CA TRP A 203 16.09 4.31 -6.85
C TRP A 203 15.44 4.74 -8.16
N ILE A 204 14.82 5.93 -8.23
CA ILE A 204 14.23 6.43 -9.47
C ILE A 204 15.24 6.57 -10.62
N PRO A 205 16.54 6.87 -10.42
CA PRO A 205 17.51 6.91 -11.52
C PRO A 205 17.64 5.57 -12.26
N ARG A 206 17.40 4.44 -11.58
CA ARG A 206 17.39 3.12 -12.23
C ARG A 206 16.19 2.96 -13.17
N VAL A 207 15.02 3.48 -12.78
CA VAL A 207 13.81 3.48 -13.61
C VAL A 207 14.01 4.38 -14.83
N LEU A 208 14.55 5.58 -14.62
CA LEU A 208 14.88 6.53 -15.69
C LEU A 208 15.86 5.94 -16.70
N ARG A 209 16.95 5.30 -16.25
CA ARG A 209 17.93 4.65 -17.15
C ARG A 209 17.35 3.45 -17.91
N ALA A 210 16.48 2.66 -17.27
CA ALA A 210 15.80 1.57 -17.97
C ALA A 210 14.87 2.11 -19.08
N HIS A 211 14.16 3.20 -18.80
CA HIS A 211 13.35 3.90 -19.79
C HIS A 211 14.21 4.53 -20.91
N GLN A 212 15.34 5.14 -20.56
CA GLN A 212 16.30 5.68 -21.51
C GLN A 212 16.74 4.62 -22.52
N SER A 213 17.06 3.42 -22.03
CA SER A 213 17.44 2.29 -22.88
C SER A 213 16.31 1.85 -23.82
N GLU A 214 15.07 1.82 -23.34
CA GLU A 214 13.90 1.50 -24.18
C GLU A 214 13.69 2.55 -25.27
N LEU A 215 13.76 3.84 -24.92
CA LEU A 215 13.63 4.96 -25.85
C LEU A 215 14.73 4.93 -26.92
N GLN A 216 15.98 4.70 -26.53
CA GLN A 216 17.10 4.62 -27.46
C GLN A 216 16.93 3.42 -28.40
N GLN A 217 16.56 2.25 -27.88
CA GLN A 217 16.28 1.08 -28.71
C GLN A 217 15.18 1.38 -29.74
N HIS A 218 14.12 2.10 -29.34
CA HIS A 218 13.10 2.54 -30.29
C HIS A 218 13.67 3.48 -31.35
N LEU A 219 14.44 4.50 -30.98
CA LEU A 219 15.04 5.41 -31.95
C LEU A 219 15.98 4.67 -32.93
N ASP A 220 16.86 3.80 -32.44
CA ASP A 220 17.84 3.07 -33.25
C ASP A 220 17.18 2.15 -34.29
N THR A 221 16.01 1.61 -33.96
CA THR A 221 15.28 0.67 -34.82
C THR A 221 14.09 1.30 -35.56
N LEU A 222 13.93 2.63 -35.48
CA LEU A 222 12.80 3.36 -36.07
C LEU A 222 12.77 3.23 -37.60
N ASP A 223 13.88 3.54 -38.28
CA ASP A 223 13.98 3.46 -39.75
C ASP A 223 13.68 2.04 -40.26
N ALA A 224 14.21 1.03 -39.59
CA ALA A 224 13.93 -0.37 -39.92
C ALA A 224 12.44 -0.73 -39.77
N ARG A 225 11.77 -0.22 -38.72
CA ARG A 225 10.33 -0.42 -38.52
C ARG A 225 9.50 0.31 -39.58
N LEU A 226 9.85 1.54 -39.94
CA LEU A 226 9.16 2.32 -40.97
C LEU A 226 9.31 1.65 -42.35
N LYS A 227 10.52 1.23 -42.72
CA LYS A 227 10.76 0.46 -43.96
C LYS A 227 9.99 -0.86 -43.99
N LYS A 228 9.91 -1.57 -42.86
CA LYS A 228 9.12 -2.81 -42.76
C LYS A 228 7.63 -2.53 -42.94
N GLN A 229 7.10 -1.47 -42.32
CA GLN A 229 5.71 -1.07 -42.49
C GLN A 229 5.40 -0.73 -43.95
N GLN A 230 6.28 0.06 -44.59
CA GLN A 230 6.14 0.44 -46.00
C GLN A 230 6.13 -0.78 -46.93
N LYS A 231 7.07 -1.72 -46.76
CA LYS A 231 7.10 -2.96 -47.55
C LYS A 231 5.83 -3.80 -47.38
N VAL A 232 5.26 -3.82 -46.18
CA VAL A 232 3.98 -4.52 -45.95
C VAL A 232 2.86 -3.82 -46.74
N LEU A 233 2.76 -2.49 -46.71
CA LEU A 233 1.76 -1.74 -47.47
C LEU A 233 1.89 -1.97 -48.99
N GLU A 234 3.12 -1.98 -49.51
CA GLU A 234 3.41 -2.24 -50.92
C GLU A 234 2.98 -3.65 -51.35
N SER A 235 3.05 -4.63 -50.44
CA SER A 235 2.64 -6.01 -50.71
C SER A 235 1.12 -6.25 -50.70
N LEU A 236 0.33 -5.31 -50.20
CA LEU A 236 -1.13 -5.42 -50.15
C LEU A 236 -1.77 -5.10 -51.51
N ALA A 237 -2.94 -5.69 -51.77
CA ALA A 237 -3.82 -5.27 -52.87
C ALA A 237 -4.31 -3.83 -52.62
N ASP A 238 -4.61 -3.08 -53.69
CA ASP A 238 -4.88 -1.64 -53.60
C ASP A 238 -6.01 -1.28 -52.61
N SER A 239 -7.12 -2.02 -52.62
CA SER A 239 -8.23 -1.78 -51.67
C SER A 239 -7.86 -2.02 -50.20
N ASP A 240 -6.95 -2.96 -49.94
CA ASP A 240 -6.47 -3.25 -48.58
C ASP A 240 -5.39 -2.26 -48.15
N ARG A 241 -4.55 -1.80 -49.10
CA ARG A 241 -3.56 -0.74 -48.89
C ARG A 241 -4.24 0.55 -48.47
N ASP A 242 -5.26 1.00 -49.20
CA ASP A 242 -6.04 2.20 -48.88
C ASP A 242 -6.64 2.14 -47.47
N ARG A 243 -7.19 0.98 -47.10
CA ARG A 243 -7.75 0.76 -45.76
C ARG A 243 -6.67 0.80 -44.69
N ALA A 244 -5.53 0.15 -44.93
CA ALA A 244 -4.42 0.10 -43.99
C ALA A 244 -3.80 1.50 -43.78
N GLU A 245 -3.61 2.28 -44.84
CA GLU A 245 -3.09 3.66 -44.77
C GLU A 245 -4.02 4.59 -43.99
N LYS A 246 -5.34 4.49 -44.22
CA LYS A 246 -6.34 5.21 -43.41
C LYS A 246 -6.24 4.85 -41.94
N LEU A 247 -6.16 3.55 -41.61
CA LEU A 247 -6.03 3.10 -40.21
C LEU A 247 -4.72 3.56 -39.56
N ILE A 248 -3.61 3.59 -40.31
CA ILE A 248 -2.32 4.10 -39.82
C ILE A 248 -2.43 5.61 -39.53
N THR A 249 -3.00 6.37 -40.46
CA THR A 249 -3.22 7.81 -40.32
C THR A 249 -4.14 8.13 -39.15
N GLU A 250 -5.26 7.41 -39.00
CA GLU A 250 -6.17 7.56 -37.85
C GLU A 250 -5.46 7.28 -36.52
N LYS A 251 -4.66 6.21 -36.45
CA LYS A 251 -3.87 5.88 -35.24
C LYS A 251 -2.85 6.96 -34.93
N LYS A 252 -2.18 7.51 -35.96
CA LYS A 252 -1.24 8.62 -35.81
C LYS A 252 -1.95 9.86 -35.26
N ASN A 253 -3.06 10.28 -35.86
CA ASN A 253 -3.80 11.47 -35.43
C ASN A 253 -4.36 11.32 -34.00
N ARG A 254 -4.86 10.14 -33.63
CA ARG A 254 -5.30 9.86 -32.24
C ARG A 254 -4.15 9.95 -31.25
N TYR A 255 -2.98 9.47 -31.65
CA TYR A 255 -1.78 9.54 -30.83
C TYR A 255 -1.28 10.99 -30.69
N GLU A 256 -1.24 11.75 -31.78
CA GLU A 256 -0.86 13.17 -31.77
C GLU A 256 -1.80 13.99 -30.87
N ALA A 257 -3.11 13.77 -30.94
CA ALA A 257 -4.07 14.39 -30.02
C ALA A 257 -3.84 13.98 -28.56
N THR A 258 -3.37 12.74 -28.31
CA THR A 258 -3.05 12.27 -26.96
C THR A 258 -1.83 13.00 -26.39
N ILE A 259 -0.74 13.12 -27.16
CA ILE A 259 0.47 13.80 -26.70
C ILE A 259 0.27 15.31 -26.58
N ASP A 260 -0.55 15.92 -27.46
CA ASP A 260 -0.93 17.33 -27.37
C ASP A 260 -1.66 17.63 -26.06
N ARG A 261 -2.64 16.80 -25.72
CA ARG A 261 -3.34 16.87 -24.43
C ARG A 261 -2.40 16.68 -23.24
N GLU A 262 -1.52 15.69 -23.30
CA GLU A 262 -0.56 15.41 -22.22
C GLU A 262 0.40 16.59 -21.99
N GLN A 263 0.84 17.24 -23.07
CA GLN A 263 1.79 18.34 -23.02
C GLN A 263 1.12 19.68 -22.65
N ASN A 264 -0.03 20.00 -23.25
CA ASN A 264 -0.63 21.34 -23.17
C ASN A 264 -1.69 21.44 -22.06
N GLU A 265 -2.51 20.41 -21.86
CA GLU A 265 -3.54 20.40 -20.82
C GLU A 265 -2.99 19.87 -19.49
N LEU A 266 -2.37 18.69 -19.53
CA LEU A 266 -1.90 18.00 -18.33
C LEU A 266 -0.51 18.48 -17.88
N LYS A 267 0.22 19.18 -18.76
CA LYS A 267 1.58 19.69 -18.54
C LYS A 267 2.54 18.60 -18.03
N SER A 268 2.34 17.36 -18.47
CA SER A 268 3.17 16.25 -18.01
C SER A 268 4.50 16.23 -18.76
N GLN A 269 5.57 15.98 -18.01
CA GLN A 269 6.91 15.80 -18.58
C GLN A 269 7.09 14.48 -19.33
N TRP A 270 6.16 13.54 -19.15
CA TRP A 270 6.29 12.15 -19.61
C TRP A 270 5.17 11.82 -20.59
N LEU A 271 5.47 11.86 -21.89
CA LEU A 271 4.50 11.60 -22.94
C LEU A 271 4.30 10.10 -23.16
N THR A 272 3.11 9.71 -23.60
CA THR A 272 2.82 8.33 -23.99
C THR A 272 3.71 7.97 -25.17
N ILE A 273 4.32 6.79 -25.16
CA ILE A 273 5.23 6.39 -26.25
C ILE A 273 4.46 5.73 -27.40
N ASN A 274 4.83 6.10 -28.62
CA ASN A 274 4.58 5.32 -29.82
C ASN A 274 5.94 5.01 -30.49
N PRO A 275 6.29 3.72 -30.72
CA PRO A 275 7.56 3.33 -31.36
C PRO A 275 7.77 3.85 -32.79
N PHE A 276 6.73 4.41 -33.43
CA PHE A 276 6.80 4.99 -34.77
C PHE A 276 6.87 6.53 -34.75
N HIS A 277 6.83 7.17 -33.58
CA HIS A 277 6.75 8.62 -33.47
C HIS A 277 8.04 9.22 -32.90
N GLU A 278 8.95 9.62 -33.80
CA GLU A 278 10.29 10.09 -33.46
C GLU A 278 10.32 11.25 -32.46
N GLN A 279 9.51 12.29 -32.70
CA GLN A 279 9.54 13.50 -31.88
C GLN A 279 9.17 13.23 -30.42
N ALA A 280 8.24 12.29 -30.18
CA ALA A 280 7.81 11.94 -28.83
C ALA A 280 8.86 11.08 -28.11
N LEU A 281 9.54 10.19 -28.85
CA LEU A 281 10.68 9.43 -28.32
C LEU A 281 11.82 10.37 -27.91
N GLN A 282 12.19 11.32 -28.77
CA GLN A 282 13.22 12.33 -28.46
C GLN A 282 12.81 13.26 -27.32
N TYR A 283 11.53 13.67 -27.26
CA TYR A 283 11.02 14.48 -26.15
C TYR A 283 11.20 13.77 -24.81
N ASN A 284 10.72 12.53 -24.71
CA ASN A 284 10.88 11.74 -23.48
C ASN A 284 12.35 11.49 -23.13
N LEU A 285 13.22 11.30 -24.13
CA LEU A 285 14.65 11.12 -23.89
C LEU A 285 15.27 12.38 -23.23
N ARG A 286 14.94 13.57 -23.74
CA ARG A 286 15.34 14.85 -23.12
C ARG A 286 14.76 15.02 -21.73
N SER A 287 13.50 14.63 -21.50
CA SER A 287 12.90 14.64 -20.16
C SER A 287 13.65 13.75 -19.19
N VAL A 288 14.07 12.55 -19.63
CA VAL A 288 14.90 11.64 -18.81
C VAL A 288 16.22 12.28 -18.43
N GLU A 289 16.93 12.86 -19.38
CA GLU A 289 18.23 13.52 -19.12
C GLU A 289 18.09 14.71 -18.18
N SER A 290 17.06 15.54 -18.38
CA SER A 290 16.75 16.69 -17.52
C SER A 290 16.47 16.24 -16.08
N GLU A 291 15.65 15.20 -15.93
CA GLU A 291 15.28 14.68 -14.61
C GLU A 291 16.47 14.03 -13.89
N LEU A 292 17.31 13.26 -14.59
CA LEU A 292 18.53 12.71 -14.01
C LEU A 292 19.45 13.82 -13.45
N ARG A 293 19.65 14.90 -14.21
CA ARG A 293 20.44 16.06 -13.75
C ARG A 293 19.79 16.78 -12.56
N SER A 294 18.47 16.93 -12.59
CA SER A 294 17.69 17.52 -11.48
C SER A 294 17.90 16.72 -10.19
N LEU A 295 17.88 15.39 -10.26
CA LEU A 295 18.08 14.51 -9.11
C LEU A 295 19.53 14.54 -8.59
N GLU A 296 20.53 14.63 -9.48
CA GLU A 296 21.93 14.78 -9.09
C GLU A 296 22.18 16.08 -8.31
N SER A 297 21.46 17.15 -8.64
CA SER A 297 21.57 18.45 -7.95
C SER A 297 20.87 18.52 -6.60
N LYS A 298 20.03 17.53 -6.25
CA LYS A 298 19.19 17.53 -5.04
C LYS A 298 19.49 16.29 -4.19
N PRO A 299 20.48 16.36 -3.28
CA PRO A 299 20.79 15.22 -2.43
C PRO A 299 19.60 14.91 -1.50
N ALA A 300 19.30 13.62 -1.30
CA ALA A 300 18.20 13.20 -0.43
C ALA A 300 18.32 13.78 1.00
N SER A 301 19.54 14.01 1.49
CA SER A 301 19.81 14.60 2.80
C SER A 301 19.36 16.05 2.96
N SER A 302 19.14 16.80 1.87
CA SER A 302 18.66 18.18 1.95
C SER A 302 17.14 18.28 2.13
N ILE A 303 16.41 17.16 2.06
CA ILE A 303 14.95 17.17 2.20
C ILE A 303 14.57 17.21 3.67
N ARG A 304 13.92 18.30 4.08
CA ARG A 304 13.23 18.37 5.37
C ARG A 304 11.92 17.60 5.30
N LEU A 305 11.73 16.66 6.21
CA LEU A 305 10.54 15.81 6.26
C LEU A 305 9.38 16.49 7.03
N ALA A 306 8.19 16.49 6.43
CA ALA A 306 6.97 17.00 7.07
C ALA A 306 6.31 15.99 8.02
N GLY A 307 6.45 14.70 7.73
CA GLY A 307 5.80 13.62 8.48
C GLY A 307 6.06 13.63 9.99
N PRO A 308 7.31 13.80 10.47
CA PRO A 308 7.60 13.90 11.90
C PRO A 308 6.85 15.04 12.59
N ASP A 309 6.78 16.22 11.97
CA ASP A 309 6.07 17.38 12.52
C ASP A 309 4.55 17.12 12.57
N LEU A 310 3.96 16.57 11.51
CA LEU A 310 2.53 16.23 11.47
C LEU A 310 2.14 15.20 12.55
N ARG A 311 2.91 14.12 12.70
CA ARG A 311 2.65 13.09 13.72
C ARG A 311 2.84 13.64 15.14
N SER A 312 3.87 14.47 15.34
CA SER A 312 4.13 15.09 16.64
C SER A 312 3.03 16.07 17.03
N ALA A 313 2.46 16.81 16.07
CA ALA A 313 1.30 17.67 16.31
C ALA A 313 0.08 16.88 16.78
N TRP A 314 -0.27 15.79 16.09
CA TRP A 314 -1.36 14.90 16.51
C TRP A 314 -1.12 14.30 17.90
N THR A 315 0.10 13.84 18.16
CA THR A 315 0.47 13.26 19.47
C THR A 315 0.36 14.29 20.60
N ALA A 316 0.78 15.53 20.34
CA ALA A 316 0.67 16.62 21.29
C ALA A 316 -0.80 17.00 21.56
N LEU A 317 -1.66 17.02 20.53
CA LEU A 317 -3.10 17.25 20.68
C LEU A 317 -3.77 16.16 21.53
N ALA A 318 -3.45 14.89 21.28
CA ALA A 318 -3.95 13.77 22.07
C ALA A 318 -3.50 13.86 23.53
N GLY A 319 -2.29 14.36 23.79
CA GLY A 319 -1.73 14.57 25.12
C GLY A 319 -2.10 15.90 25.79
N GLY A 320 -2.95 16.74 25.19
CA GLY A 320 -3.35 18.04 25.74
C GLY A 320 -2.25 19.13 25.72
N LYS A 321 -1.13 18.89 25.03
CA LYS A 321 0.02 19.81 24.95
C LYS A 321 -0.16 20.80 23.80
N LEU A 322 -1.08 21.77 23.96
CA LEU A 322 -1.51 22.64 22.85
C LEU A 322 -0.38 23.51 22.28
N SER A 323 0.56 23.99 23.12
CA SER A 323 1.72 24.77 22.65
C SER A 323 2.69 23.95 21.80
N ASP A 324 2.94 22.68 22.19
CA ASP A 324 3.76 21.78 21.37
C ASP A 324 3.07 21.46 20.04
N ALA A 325 1.76 21.21 20.08
CA ALA A 325 0.96 20.97 18.88
C ALA A 325 1.04 22.15 17.90
N GLU A 326 0.89 23.37 18.39
CA GLU A 326 1.00 24.59 17.59
C GLU A 326 2.41 24.74 16.98
N ARG A 327 3.47 24.52 17.77
CA ARG A 327 4.85 24.58 17.27
C ARG A 327 5.08 23.60 16.11
N HIS A 328 4.65 22.35 16.27
CA HIS A 328 4.80 21.34 15.22
C HIS A 328 3.92 21.63 13.99
N LEU A 329 2.71 22.17 14.18
CA LEU A 329 1.87 22.61 13.07
C LEU A 329 2.54 23.76 12.28
N GLN A 330 3.11 24.76 12.95
CA GLN A 330 3.84 25.84 12.29
C GLN A 330 5.07 25.34 11.54
N ALA A 331 5.78 24.37 12.11
CA ALA A 331 6.90 23.69 11.46
C ALA A 331 6.45 23.00 10.16
N ALA A 332 5.32 22.29 10.16
CA ALA A 332 4.75 21.68 8.94
C ALA A 332 4.24 22.72 7.93
N LEU A 333 3.58 23.80 8.37
CA LEU A 333 3.11 24.88 7.51
C LEU A 333 4.25 25.61 6.78
N SER A 334 5.43 25.72 7.41
CA SER A 334 6.62 26.30 6.79
C SER A 334 7.09 25.56 5.53
N LEU A 335 6.70 24.28 5.38
CA LEU A 335 7.02 23.43 4.24
C LEU A 335 6.02 23.57 3.09
N LYS A 336 4.97 24.40 3.24
CA LYS A 336 3.95 24.67 2.21
C LYS A 336 3.32 23.40 1.63
N ILE A 337 3.17 22.37 2.45
CA ILE A 337 2.43 21.16 2.08
C ILE A 337 0.94 21.48 1.89
N ASP A 338 0.23 20.59 1.20
CA ASP A 338 -1.19 20.75 0.94
C ASP A 338 -1.99 20.89 2.24
N LYS A 339 -2.92 21.85 2.25
CA LYS A 339 -3.75 22.19 3.40
C LYS A 339 -4.59 21.01 3.89
N GLN A 340 -4.92 20.05 3.02
CA GLN A 340 -5.65 18.85 3.42
C GLN A 340 -4.98 18.07 4.57
N TYR A 341 -3.67 18.22 4.78
CA TYR A 341 -2.92 17.56 5.86
C TYR A 341 -2.75 18.42 7.12
N THR A 342 -2.88 19.75 7.00
CA THR A 342 -2.69 20.69 8.12
C THR A 342 -4.01 21.21 8.70
N ASP A 343 -5.04 21.35 7.87
CA ASP A 343 -6.34 21.90 8.28
C ASP A 343 -7.03 21.06 9.35
N PRO A 344 -7.03 19.71 9.29
CA PRO A 344 -7.60 18.90 10.37
C PRO A 344 -6.90 19.11 11.72
N ILE A 345 -5.57 19.24 11.72
CA ILE A 345 -4.78 19.51 12.92
C ILE A 345 -5.11 20.90 13.46
N LYS A 346 -5.20 21.89 12.57
CA LYS A 346 -5.57 23.26 12.92
C LYS A 346 -6.96 23.33 13.55
N ALA A 347 -7.94 22.67 12.95
CA ALA A 347 -9.31 22.63 13.47
C ALA A 347 -9.38 22.00 14.86
N GLU A 348 -8.72 20.85 15.06
CA GLU A 348 -8.65 20.17 16.36
C GLU A 348 -7.93 21.03 17.42
N LEU A 349 -6.86 21.74 17.03
CA LEU A 349 -6.14 22.65 17.92
C LEU A 349 -7.03 23.81 18.39
N GLU A 350 -7.74 24.46 17.49
CA GLU A 350 -8.66 25.55 17.83
C GLU A 350 -9.80 25.07 18.72
N GLN A 351 -10.37 23.89 18.43
CA GLN A 351 -11.39 23.28 19.27
C GLN A 351 -10.87 23.03 20.69
N LYS A 352 -9.71 22.38 20.84
CA LYS A 352 -9.12 22.10 22.16
C LYS A 352 -8.73 23.37 22.93
N LYS A 353 -8.31 24.43 22.23
CA LYS A 353 -8.05 25.74 22.85
C LYS A 353 -9.35 26.36 23.40
N ALA A 354 -10.44 26.28 22.64
CA ALA A 354 -11.75 26.76 23.09
C ALA A 354 -12.24 25.97 24.32
N GLU A 355 -12.18 24.63 24.28
CA GLU A 355 -12.53 23.76 25.41
C GLU A 355 -11.71 24.09 26.67
N GLN A 356 -10.40 24.33 26.52
CA GLN A 356 -9.54 24.72 27.65
C GLN A 356 -9.89 26.10 28.21
N ALA A 357 -10.27 27.06 27.35
CA ALA A 357 -10.68 28.39 27.77
C ALA A 357 -12.01 28.36 28.52
N GLU A 358 -12.99 27.59 28.04
CA GLU A 358 -14.27 27.37 28.71
C GLU A 358 -14.11 26.67 30.06
N ALA A 359 -13.26 25.64 30.15
CA ALA A 359 -12.96 24.96 31.40
C ALA A 359 -12.33 25.90 32.44
N LYS A 360 -11.38 26.75 32.03
CA LYS A 360 -10.79 27.77 32.91
C LYS A 360 -11.81 28.81 33.36
N ALA A 361 -12.67 29.28 32.46
CA ALA A 361 -13.71 30.24 32.81
C ALA A 361 -14.72 29.66 33.81
N ALA A 362 -15.10 28.39 33.63
CA ALA A 362 -15.97 27.68 34.56
C ALA A 362 -15.31 27.46 35.94
N GLU A 363 -14.02 27.14 35.96
CA GLU A 363 -13.25 26.99 37.21
C GLU A 363 -13.13 28.34 37.96
N GLU A 364 -12.84 29.43 37.25
CA GLU A 364 -12.83 30.78 37.84
C GLU A 364 -14.20 31.21 38.38
N GLN A 365 -15.28 30.89 37.67
CA GLN A 365 -16.63 31.19 38.15
C GLN A 365 -16.98 30.38 39.41
N ALA A 366 -16.67 29.08 39.43
CA ALA A 366 -16.89 28.24 40.60
C ALA A 366 -16.09 28.71 41.82
N GLN A 367 -14.86 29.17 41.62
CA GLN A 367 -14.04 29.77 42.68
C GLN A 367 -14.68 31.05 43.23
N ARG A 368 -15.17 31.95 42.37
CA ARG A 368 -15.86 33.19 42.80
C ARG A 368 -17.14 32.90 43.57
N GLU A 369 -17.95 31.95 43.10
CA GLU A 369 -19.18 31.54 43.79
C GLU A 369 -18.88 30.94 45.17
N ALA A 370 -17.83 30.12 45.28
CA ALA A 370 -17.39 29.55 46.56
C ALA A 370 -16.88 30.63 47.53
N GLU A 371 -16.11 31.61 47.04
CA GLU A 371 -15.65 32.75 47.85
C GLU A 371 -16.82 33.62 48.34
N GLU A 372 -17.81 33.88 47.49
CA GLU A 372 -19.00 34.65 47.85
C GLU A 372 -19.83 33.91 48.92
N LEU A 373 -19.98 32.60 48.79
CA LEU A 373 -20.71 31.77 49.76
C LEU A 373 -19.99 31.75 51.12
N ALA A 374 -18.67 31.57 51.11
CA ALA A 374 -17.84 31.64 52.32
C ALA A 374 -17.90 33.03 52.99
N ALA A 375 -17.94 34.10 52.20
CA ALA A 375 -18.10 35.46 52.72
C ALA A 375 -19.48 35.67 53.37
N LYS A 376 -20.55 35.16 52.75
CA LYS A 376 -21.92 35.20 53.31
C LYS A 376 -22.03 34.40 54.61
N GLU A 377 -21.42 33.22 54.68
CA GLU A 377 -21.41 32.40 55.89
C GLU A 377 -20.66 33.08 57.05
N LYS A 378 -19.48 33.67 56.78
CA LYS A 378 -18.76 34.45 57.80
C LYS A 378 -19.58 35.65 58.30
N ALA A 379 -20.20 36.39 57.38
CA ALA A 379 -21.06 37.51 57.76
C ALA A 379 -22.27 37.07 58.61
N ALA A 380 -22.86 35.91 58.31
CA ALA A 380 -23.94 35.34 59.09
C ALA A 380 -23.49 34.93 60.51
N GLN A 381 -22.31 34.29 60.64
CA GLN A 381 -21.73 33.93 61.93
C GLN A 381 -21.42 35.16 62.80
N GLU A 382 -20.80 36.20 62.22
CA GLU A 382 -20.52 37.46 62.93
C GLU A 382 -21.81 38.19 63.37
N ALA A 383 -22.88 38.12 62.57
CA ALA A 383 -24.18 38.67 62.93
C ALA A 383 -24.84 37.89 64.08
N GLU A 384 -24.67 36.57 64.14
CA GLU A 384 -25.17 35.72 65.21
C GLU A 384 -24.45 35.97 66.55
N GLU A 385 -23.13 36.15 66.53
CA GLU A 385 -22.34 36.51 67.71
C GLU A 385 -22.73 37.87 68.28
N LYS A 386 -22.94 38.88 67.41
CA LYS A 386 -23.41 40.21 67.82
C LYS A 386 -24.81 40.19 68.44
N ASN A 387 -25.68 39.26 68.04
CA ASN A 387 -27.03 39.12 68.61
C ASN A 387 -27.04 38.40 69.97
N LYS A 388 -26.13 37.43 70.20
CA LYS A 388 -25.94 36.80 71.52
C LYS A 388 -25.40 37.78 72.57
N GLY A 389 -24.54 38.73 72.17
CA GLY A 389 -24.06 39.82 73.05
C GLY A 389 -25.15 40.80 73.53
N LYS A 390 -26.23 41.01 72.76
CA LYS A 390 -27.34 41.90 73.16
C LYS A 390 -28.36 41.26 74.10
N LYS A 391 -28.55 39.93 74.09
CA LYS A 391 -29.46 39.24 75.02
C LYS A 391 -28.91 39.10 76.45
N GLY A 392 -27.59 39.18 76.64
CA GLY A 392 -26.97 39.18 77.98
C GLY A 392 -27.17 40.48 78.79
N LYS A 393 -27.49 41.61 78.14
CA LYS A 393 -27.60 42.93 78.80
C LYS A 393 -29.02 43.33 79.22
N LYS A 394 -30.07 42.60 78.80
CA LYS A 394 -31.48 42.92 79.11
C LYS A 394 -32.07 42.20 80.34
N LYS A 395 -31.29 41.39 81.07
CA LYS A 395 -31.77 40.63 82.25
C LYS A 395 -31.40 41.23 83.63
N LYS A 396 -30.81 42.44 83.68
CA LYS A 396 -30.52 43.19 84.92
C LYS A 396 -31.19 44.58 84.88
N THR A 397 -32.51 44.65 85.04
CA THR A 397 -33.25 45.86 85.47
C THR A 397 -34.74 45.54 85.64
N LYS A 398 -35.09 44.71 86.63
CA LYS A 398 -36.45 44.73 87.21
C LYS A 398 -36.47 44.06 88.57
N LYS A 399 -36.26 44.85 89.64
CA LYS A 399 -36.89 44.71 90.97
C LYS A 399 -36.28 45.73 91.95
N THR A 400 -37.02 46.81 92.18
CA THR A 400 -37.11 47.45 93.49
C THR A 400 -38.54 48.00 93.63
N PRO A 401 -39.32 47.60 94.65
CA PRO A 401 -40.67 48.13 94.88
C PRO A 401 -40.62 49.50 95.58
N PRO A 402 -41.72 50.28 95.53
CA PRO A 402 -41.82 51.57 96.19
C PRO A 402 -42.07 51.38 97.70
N ASN A 403 -41.53 52.25 98.53
CA ASN A 403 -42.00 52.38 99.91
C ASN A 403 -42.18 53.86 100.27
N GLU A 404 -43.29 54.08 100.94
CA GLU A 404 -43.93 55.30 101.40
C GLU A 404 -43.17 56.03 102.53
N GLU A 405 -43.50 57.32 102.63
CA GLU A 405 -43.68 58.16 103.84
C GLU A 405 -42.58 58.22 104.92
N ALA A 406 -41.98 59.41 105.06
CA ALA A 406 -42.21 60.38 106.15
C ALA A 406 -41.11 61.46 106.16
#